data_AF-X0UEU0-F1
#
_entry.id   AF-X0UEU0-F1
#
_cell.length_a   1.000
_cell.length_b   1.000
_cell.length_c   1.000
_cell.angle_alpha   90.00
_cell.angle_beta   90.00
_cell.angle_gamma   90.00
#
_symmetry.space_group_name_H-M   'P 1'
#
loop_
_entity.id
_entity.type
_entity.pdbx_description
1 polymer ?
#
loop_
_entity_poly.entity_id
_entity_poly.type
_entity_poly.pdbx_seq_one_letter_code
_entity_poly.pdbx_strand_id
1 'polypeptide(L)'
;DPRIQNGFVAFFANKYRYRKDVENLDSTQLYLLARHGAGRKDPQRQEKLIKEILARKDKVAKRVRPMALWELGMIMNRRRLNVDAAKAFMEIAKEHPKHRRAATAAHLAATSLWRVIIQREKNRRQVQRSLRKDCMEAIELAITFIGKTSKQDAEKLKLEHWYYTLGEQCDKLSSWTRGQPQAERLGWMEKAAAAFAKVPPDPPAKRLEGMNLSLVMRYRLLQARERHPDRHKMAMDLRGGFRKFIPVAVKAAKDPAYKDNAAA
;
A
#
# COMPACT_ATOMS: atom_id res chain seq x y z
N ASP A 1 -18.27 21.52 21.44
CA ASP A 1 -17.15 20.95 22.20
C ASP A 1 -17.10 19.42 22.02
N PRO A 2 -16.03 18.85 21.44
CA PRO A 2 -15.83 17.40 21.33
C PRO A 2 -15.89 16.65 22.67
N ARG A 3 -15.57 17.31 23.79
CA ARG A 3 -15.60 16.70 25.13
C ARG A 3 -17.03 16.42 25.58
N ILE A 4 -17.94 17.37 25.40
CA ILE A 4 -19.37 17.24 25.73
C ILE A 4 -20.02 16.15 24.88
N GLN A 5 -19.72 16.12 23.57
CA GLN A 5 -20.23 15.07 22.68
C GLN A 5 -19.74 13.67 23.10
N ASN A 6 -18.47 13.54 23.49
CA ASN A 6 -17.93 12.27 23.97
C ASN A 6 -18.57 11.85 25.30
N GLY A 7 -18.85 12.78 26.21
CA GLY A 7 -19.54 12.51 27.48
C GLY A 7 -20.96 11.99 27.26
N PHE A 8 -21.73 12.65 26.39
CA PHE A 8 -23.09 12.22 26.04
C PHE A 8 -23.11 10.82 25.42
N VAL A 9 -22.22 10.57 24.46
CA VAL A 9 -22.14 9.24 23.83
C VAL A 9 -21.73 8.16 24.85
N ALA A 10 -20.81 8.46 25.76
CA ALA A 10 -20.41 7.53 26.81
C ALA A 10 -21.55 7.22 27.78
N PHE A 11 -22.39 8.20 28.12
CA PHE A 11 -23.58 8.01 28.94
C PHE A 11 -24.55 7.00 28.32
N PHE A 12 -24.88 7.15 27.03
CA PHE A 12 -25.74 6.18 26.34
C PHE A 12 -25.09 4.80 26.26
N ALA A 13 -23.79 4.72 25.94
CA ALA A 13 -23.11 3.43 25.89
C ALA A 13 -23.09 2.71 27.24
N ASN A 14 -22.99 3.44 28.36
CA ASN A 14 -23.06 2.87 29.70
C ASN A 14 -24.43 2.24 29.99
N LYS A 15 -25.53 2.82 29.49
CA LYS A 15 -26.88 2.25 29.60
C LYS A 15 -26.97 0.83 28.99
N TYR A 16 -26.22 0.57 27.92
CA TYR A 16 -26.24 -0.72 27.22
C TYR A 16 -25.12 -1.69 27.65
N ARG A 17 -24.18 -1.25 28.49
CA ARG A 17 -22.96 -2.01 28.80
C ARG A 17 -23.22 -3.37 29.44
N TYR A 18 -24.23 -3.43 30.32
CA TYR A 18 -24.61 -4.61 31.10
C TYR A 18 -25.79 -5.39 30.51
N ARG A 19 -26.31 -4.98 29.35
CA ARG A 19 -27.38 -5.71 28.67
C ARG A 19 -26.87 -7.05 28.14
N LYS A 20 -27.70 -8.09 28.29
CA LYS A 20 -27.47 -9.44 27.78
C LYS A 20 -28.13 -9.66 26.41
N ASP A 21 -29.21 -8.92 26.14
CA ASP A 21 -30.04 -8.91 24.93
C ASP A 21 -29.43 -8.04 23.81
N VAL A 22 -28.16 -8.26 23.49
CA VAL A 22 -27.42 -7.42 22.53
C VAL A 22 -28.03 -7.51 21.13
N GLU A 23 -28.59 -8.65 20.76
CA GLU A 23 -29.28 -8.89 19.49
C GLU A 23 -30.46 -7.94 19.25
N ASN A 24 -31.13 -7.48 20.31
CA ASN A 24 -32.29 -6.58 20.22
C ASN A 24 -31.92 -5.11 20.06
N LEU A 25 -30.63 -4.77 20.19
CA LEU A 25 -30.16 -3.40 20.01
C LEU A 25 -30.20 -3.03 18.52
N ASP A 26 -30.56 -1.80 18.19
CA ASP A 26 -30.42 -1.29 16.82
C ASP A 26 -28.94 -1.07 16.44
N SER A 27 -28.67 -0.88 15.15
CA SER A 27 -27.30 -0.71 14.62
C SER A 27 -26.58 0.54 15.16
N THR A 28 -27.31 1.59 15.58
CA THR A 28 -26.73 2.77 16.25
C THR A 28 -26.32 2.39 17.68
N GLN A 29 -27.23 1.77 18.43
CA GLN A 29 -26.99 1.36 19.81
C GLN A 29 -25.82 0.38 19.90
N LEU A 30 -25.76 -0.60 18.99
CA LEU A 30 -24.60 -1.50 18.86
C LEU A 30 -23.31 -0.74 18.57
N TYR A 31 -23.34 0.24 17.67
CA TYR A 31 -22.13 1.03 17.35
C TYR A 31 -21.64 1.81 18.58
N LEU A 32 -22.56 2.44 19.33
CA LEU A 32 -22.22 3.14 20.57
C LEU A 32 -21.65 2.19 21.62
N LEU A 33 -22.27 1.02 21.80
CA LEU A 33 -21.82 -0.02 22.71
C LEU A 33 -20.42 -0.54 22.32
N ALA A 34 -20.18 -0.80 21.04
CA ALA A 34 -18.88 -1.24 20.54
C ALA A 34 -17.79 -0.19 20.81
N ARG A 35 -18.06 1.07 20.48
CA ARG A 35 -17.07 2.16 20.57
C ARG A 35 -16.74 2.57 22.00
N HIS A 36 -17.74 2.64 22.89
CA HIS A 36 -17.57 3.21 24.24
C HIS A 36 -17.72 2.18 25.37
N GLY A 37 -18.54 1.15 25.19
CA GLY A 37 -18.77 0.12 26.21
C GLY A 37 -17.72 -1.00 26.24
N ALA A 38 -17.22 -1.40 25.07
CA ALA A 38 -16.24 -2.50 24.94
C ALA A 38 -14.81 -2.05 24.60
N GLY A 39 -14.64 -0.98 23.80
CA GLY A 39 -13.47 -0.79 22.94
C GLY A 39 -12.09 -0.53 23.54
N ARG A 40 -11.98 -0.31 24.86
CA ARG A 40 -10.68 -0.23 25.56
C ARG A 40 -10.35 -1.44 26.42
N LYS A 41 -11.35 -2.07 27.03
CA LYS A 41 -11.13 -3.16 27.99
C LYS A 41 -11.26 -4.54 27.35
N ASP A 42 -12.02 -4.65 26.26
CA ASP A 42 -12.31 -5.91 25.59
C ASP A 42 -12.36 -5.75 24.06
N PRO A 43 -11.19 -5.87 23.38
CA PRO A 43 -11.13 -5.74 21.93
C PRO A 43 -11.84 -6.89 21.19
N GLN A 44 -12.00 -8.06 21.81
CA GLN A 44 -12.69 -9.20 21.20
C GLN A 44 -14.19 -8.98 21.16
N ARG A 45 -14.78 -8.54 22.27
CA ARG A 45 -16.20 -8.14 22.31
C ARG A 45 -16.45 -6.95 21.39
N GLN A 46 -15.56 -5.96 21.35
CA GLN A 46 -15.66 -4.83 20.42
C GLN A 46 -15.71 -5.32 18.97
N GLU A 47 -14.82 -6.23 18.59
CA GLU A 47 -14.79 -6.82 17.25
C GLU A 47 -16.08 -7.59 16.92
N LYS A 48 -16.58 -8.41 17.86
CA LYS A 48 -17.84 -9.17 17.68
C LYS A 48 -19.01 -8.23 17.38
N LEU A 49 -19.17 -7.18 18.18
CA LEU A 49 -20.24 -6.18 18.01
C LEU A 49 -20.11 -5.45 16.66
N ILE A 50 -18.89 -5.08 16.26
CA ILE A 50 -18.66 -4.44 14.95
C ILE A 50 -18.99 -5.37 13.80
N LYS A 51 -18.58 -6.63 13.87
CA LYS A 51 -18.92 -7.64 12.85
C LYS A 51 -20.43 -7.85 12.75
N GLU A 52 -21.14 -7.82 13.87
CA GLU A 52 -22.60 -7.88 13.88
C GLU A 52 -23.23 -6.69 13.13
N ILE A 53 -22.76 -5.46 13.38
CA ILE A 53 -23.22 -4.27 12.64
C ILE A 53 -22.96 -4.42 11.13
N LEU A 54 -21.79 -4.94 10.74
CA LEU A 54 -21.41 -5.11 9.34
C LEU A 54 -22.22 -6.21 8.62
N ALA A 55 -22.77 -7.16 9.36
CA ALA A 55 -23.63 -8.22 8.84
C ALA A 55 -25.09 -7.77 8.65
N ARG A 56 -25.52 -6.70 9.32
CA ARG A 56 -26.89 -6.18 9.23
C ARG A 56 -27.14 -5.46 7.90
N LYS A 57 -28.38 -5.59 7.40
CA LYS A 57 -28.82 -5.02 6.11
C LYS A 57 -29.71 -3.78 6.23
N ASP A 58 -30.02 -3.36 7.47
CA ASP A 58 -30.91 -2.23 7.73
C ASP A 58 -30.27 -0.89 7.30
N LYS A 59 -31.12 0.15 7.16
CA LYS A 59 -30.68 1.48 6.68
C LYS A 59 -29.64 2.11 7.61
N VAL A 60 -29.74 1.88 8.91
CA VAL A 60 -28.81 2.43 9.90
C VAL A 60 -27.45 1.75 9.77
N ALA A 61 -27.41 0.42 9.65
CA ALA A 61 -26.18 -0.34 9.41
C ALA A 61 -25.42 0.17 8.19
N LYS A 62 -26.11 0.42 7.06
CA LYS A 62 -25.51 1.01 5.86
C LYS A 62 -24.89 2.39 6.12
N ARG A 63 -25.56 3.24 6.90
CA ARG A 63 -25.06 4.58 7.25
C ARG A 63 -23.83 4.54 8.15
N VAL A 64 -23.78 3.60 9.10
CA VAL A 64 -22.65 3.47 10.04
C VAL A 64 -21.53 2.57 9.54
N ARG A 65 -21.72 1.83 8.44
CA ARG A 65 -20.75 0.90 7.83
C ARG A 65 -19.32 1.46 7.72
N PRO A 66 -19.05 2.65 7.12
CA PRO A 66 -17.68 3.15 7.01
C PRO A 66 -17.04 3.45 8.39
N MET A 67 -17.84 3.81 9.39
CA MET A 67 -17.36 4.00 10.76
C MET A 67 -17.08 2.66 11.45
N ALA A 68 -17.93 1.66 11.25
CA ALA A 68 -17.74 0.30 11.75
C ALA A 68 -16.50 -0.37 11.14
N LEU A 69 -16.34 -0.30 9.81
CA LEU A 69 -15.14 -0.77 9.10
C LEU A 69 -13.87 -0.10 9.61
N TRP A 70 -13.92 1.21 9.90
CA TRP A 70 -12.78 1.92 10.46
C TRP A 70 -12.37 1.36 11.81
N GLU A 71 -13.33 1.22 12.73
CA GLU A 71 -13.06 0.66 14.05
C GLU A 71 -12.53 -0.77 13.95
N LEU A 72 -13.08 -1.59 13.04
CA LEU A 72 -12.58 -2.94 12.75
C LEU A 72 -11.12 -2.91 12.29
N GLY A 73 -10.80 -2.08 11.31
CA GLY A 73 -9.43 -1.90 10.80
C GLY A 73 -8.46 -1.49 11.92
N MET A 74 -8.88 -0.57 12.79
CA MET A 74 -8.08 -0.14 13.94
C MET A 74 -7.87 -1.25 14.99
N ILE A 75 -8.88 -2.08 15.26
CA ILE A 75 -8.73 -3.26 16.14
C ILE A 75 -7.75 -4.26 15.54
N MET A 76 -7.93 -4.61 14.27
CA MET A 76 -7.07 -5.56 13.56
C MET A 76 -5.62 -5.07 13.52
N ASN A 77 -5.39 -3.79 13.25
CA ASN A 77 -4.06 -3.18 13.23
C ASN A 77 -3.40 -3.22 14.62
N ARG A 78 -4.14 -2.91 15.70
CA ARG A 78 -3.64 -3.04 17.10
C ARG A 78 -3.24 -4.48 17.43
N ARG A 79 -3.99 -5.46 16.92
CA ARG A 79 -3.70 -6.90 17.07
C ARG A 79 -2.62 -7.41 16.12
N ARG A 80 -1.98 -6.53 15.33
CA ARG A 80 -1.01 -6.87 14.27
C ARG A 80 -1.57 -7.78 13.16
N LEU A 81 -2.89 -7.84 13.03
CA LEU A 81 -3.61 -8.51 11.94
C LEU A 81 -3.69 -7.56 10.73
N ASN A 82 -2.53 -7.13 10.24
CA ASN A 82 -2.40 -6.02 9.29
C ASN A 82 -3.07 -6.28 7.93
N VAL A 83 -3.15 -7.54 7.50
CA VAL A 83 -3.83 -7.91 6.24
C VAL A 83 -5.33 -7.69 6.37
N ASP A 84 -5.93 -8.15 7.47
CA ASP A 84 -7.37 -7.97 7.72
C ASP A 84 -7.70 -6.50 8.00
N ALA A 85 -6.80 -5.78 8.67
CA ALA A 85 -6.91 -4.33 8.85
C ALA A 85 -6.98 -3.61 7.50
N ALA A 86 -6.08 -3.96 6.58
CA ALA A 86 -6.05 -3.36 5.26
C ALA A 86 -7.31 -3.65 4.45
N LYS A 87 -7.86 -4.87 4.51
CA LYS A 87 -9.14 -5.20 3.85
C LYS A 87 -10.27 -4.28 4.31
N ALA A 88 -10.43 -4.11 5.63
CA ALA A 88 -11.45 -3.23 6.19
C ALA A 88 -11.26 -1.77 5.75
N PHE A 89 -10.01 -1.29 5.71
CA PHE A 89 -9.71 0.06 5.25
C PHE A 89 -9.93 0.24 3.73
N MET A 90 -9.56 -0.74 2.91
CA MET A 90 -9.80 -0.71 1.47
C MET A 90 -11.29 -0.67 1.14
N GLU A 91 -12.12 -1.39 1.89
CA GLU A 91 -13.57 -1.37 1.71
C GLU A 91 -14.14 0.04 1.91
N ILE A 92 -13.68 0.78 2.93
CA ILE A 92 -14.07 2.19 3.13
C ILE A 92 -13.67 3.04 1.91
N ALA A 93 -12.44 2.88 1.44
CA ALA A 93 -11.91 3.67 0.33
C ALA A 93 -12.64 3.39 -0.99
N LYS A 94 -13.02 2.14 -1.26
CA LYS A 94 -13.69 1.71 -2.49
C LYS A 94 -15.19 1.99 -2.48
N GLU A 95 -15.89 1.59 -1.42
CA GLU A 95 -17.36 1.64 -1.36
C GLU A 95 -17.89 2.99 -0.85
N HIS A 96 -17.06 3.73 -0.12
CA HIS A 96 -17.45 5.01 0.50
C HIS A 96 -16.45 6.14 0.19
N PRO A 97 -16.13 6.42 -1.10
CA PRO A 97 -15.07 7.35 -1.45
C PRO A 97 -15.34 8.80 -1.03
N LYS A 98 -16.61 9.18 -0.80
CA LYS A 98 -17.00 10.50 -0.30
C LYS A 98 -16.95 10.63 1.22
N HIS A 99 -16.72 9.53 1.95
CA HIS A 99 -16.67 9.56 3.40
C HIS A 99 -15.37 10.24 3.89
N ARG A 100 -15.46 11.06 4.94
CA ARG A 100 -14.32 11.84 5.49
C ARG A 100 -13.07 11.03 5.84
N ARG A 101 -13.20 9.71 6.04
CA ARG A 101 -12.10 8.80 6.36
C ARG A 101 -11.53 8.04 5.15
N ALA A 102 -12.12 8.16 3.96
CA ALA A 102 -11.76 7.34 2.80
C ALA A 102 -10.28 7.50 2.40
N ALA A 103 -9.79 8.74 2.32
CA ALA A 103 -8.39 9.04 2.02
C ALA A 103 -7.44 8.44 3.07
N THR A 104 -7.72 8.66 4.36
CA THR A 104 -6.90 8.10 5.45
C THR A 104 -6.96 6.57 5.47
N ALA A 105 -8.12 5.98 5.18
CA ALA A 105 -8.28 4.53 5.11
C ALA A 105 -7.43 3.95 3.96
N ALA A 106 -7.46 4.54 2.77
CA ALA A 106 -6.60 4.11 1.66
C ALA A 106 -5.10 4.14 2.04
N HIS A 107 -4.65 5.22 2.67
CA HIS A 107 -3.27 5.34 3.16
C HIS A 107 -2.92 4.28 4.23
N LEU A 108 -3.81 4.04 5.19
CA LEU A 108 -3.60 3.02 6.22
C LEU A 108 -3.59 1.60 5.62
N ALA A 109 -4.45 1.31 4.64
CA ALA A 109 -4.43 0.04 3.94
C ALA A 109 -3.08 -0.22 3.25
N ALA A 110 -2.60 0.75 2.47
CA ALA A 110 -1.30 0.67 1.80
C ALA A 110 -0.16 0.46 2.81
N THR A 111 -0.15 1.23 3.90
CA THR A 111 0.86 1.13 4.96
C THR A 111 0.82 -0.22 5.67
N SER A 112 -0.37 -0.73 6.00
CA SER A 112 -0.53 -2.02 6.69
C SER A 112 -0.03 -3.18 5.82
N LEU A 113 -0.37 -3.22 4.53
CA LEU A 113 0.09 -4.26 3.60
C LEU A 113 1.58 -4.16 3.33
N TRP A 114 2.09 -2.95 3.10
CA TRP A 114 3.51 -2.72 2.86
C TRP A 114 4.39 -3.19 4.03
N ARG A 115 3.98 -2.90 5.28
CA ARG A 115 4.68 -3.39 6.48
C ARG A 115 4.73 -4.91 6.55
N VAL A 116 3.66 -5.61 6.16
CA VAL A 116 3.66 -7.08 6.12
C VAL A 116 4.66 -7.59 5.08
N ILE A 117 4.70 -6.97 3.90
CA ILE A 117 5.65 -7.33 2.84
C ILE A 117 7.09 -7.13 3.30
N ILE A 118 7.45 -5.95 3.82
CA ILE A 118 8.80 -5.67 4.34
C ILE A 118 9.18 -6.68 5.42
N GLN A 119 8.28 -6.94 6.38
CA GLN A 119 8.58 -7.86 7.47
C GLN A 119 8.81 -9.29 6.99
N ARG A 120 8.03 -9.76 6.00
CA ARG A 120 8.23 -11.08 5.37
C ARG A 120 9.55 -11.13 4.63
N GLU A 121 9.85 -10.12 3.81
CA GLU A 121 11.12 -10.04 3.07
C GLU A 121 12.33 -10.00 4.00
N LYS A 122 12.28 -9.20 5.07
CA LYS A 122 13.32 -9.13 6.11
C LYS A 122 13.54 -10.49 6.77
N ASN A 123 12.47 -11.23 7.01
CA ASN A 123 12.52 -12.58 7.60
C ASN A 123 12.76 -13.68 6.54
N ARG A 124 13.13 -13.33 5.30
CA ARG A 124 13.33 -14.26 4.17
C ARG A 124 12.13 -15.17 3.90
N ARG A 125 10.93 -14.75 4.28
CA ARG A 125 9.68 -15.47 4.00
C ARG A 125 9.16 -15.10 2.63
N GLN A 126 8.59 -16.09 1.93
CA GLN A 126 7.94 -15.85 0.65
C GLN A 126 6.76 -14.88 0.82
N VAL A 127 6.73 -13.84 -0.01
CA VAL A 127 5.58 -12.96 -0.15
C VAL A 127 4.66 -13.56 -1.20
N GLN A 128 3.37 -13.67 -0.91
CA GLN A 128 2.41 -14.22 -1.88
C GLN A 128 2.11 -13.20 -2.98
N ARG A 129 1.82 -13.69 -4.19
CA ARG A 129 1.43 -12.85 -5.34
C ARG A 129 0.16 -12.04 -5.08
N SER A 130 -0.86 -12.67 -4.49
CA SER A 130 -2.11 -12.01 -4.07
C SER A 130 -1.82 -10.84 -3.14
N LEU A 131 -1.00 -11.05 -2.10
CA LEU A 131 -0.65 -10.00 -1.15
C LEU A 131 0.03 -8.78 -1.81
N ARG A 132 0.89 -9.00 -2.83
CA ARG A 132 1.46 -7.87 -3.59
C ARG A 132 0.41 -7.15 -4.42
N LYS A 133 -0.51 -7.87 -5.07
CA LYS A 133 -1.61 -7.28 -5.83
C LYS A 133 -2.52 -6.43 -4.93
N ASP A 134 -2.89 -6.96 -3.76
CA ASP A 134 -3.68 -6.22 -2.77
C ASP A 134 -2.95 -4.95 -2.31
N CYS A 135 -1.63 -5.05 -2.06
CA CYS A 135 -0.80 -3.90 -1.68
C CYS A 135 -0.77 -2.83 -2.78
N MET A 136 -0.59 -3.25 -4.04
CA MET A 136 -0.60 -2.33 -5.18
C MET A 136 -1.93 -1.62 -5.32
N GLU A 137 -3.04 -2.34 -5.22
CA GLU A 137 -4.38 -1.73 -5.29
C GLU A 137 -4.58 -0.72 -4.15
N ALA A 138 -4.15 -1.04 -2.93
CA ALA A 138 -4.21 -0.12 -1.81
C ALA A 138 -3.35 1.15 -2.03
N ILE A 139 -2.16 1.00 -2.63
CA ILE A 139 -1.28 2.13 -2.99
C ILE A 139 -1.94 3.00 -4.06
N GLU A 140 -2.56 2.41 -5.08
CA GLU A 140 -3.26 3.15 -6.14
C GLU A 140 -4.47 3.92 -5.60
N LEU A 141 -5.23 3.33 -4.68
CA LEU A 141 -6.29 4.04 -3.97
C LEU A 141 -5.71 5.22 -3.18
N ALA A 142 -4.62 5.00 -2.43
CA ALA A 142 -3.99 6.07 -1.65
C ALA A 142 -3.53 7.22 -2.56
N ILE A 143 -2.84 6.92 -3.67
CA ILE A 143 -2.41 7.91 -4.67
C ILE A 143 -3.61 8.68 -5.23
N THR A 144 -4.71 7.98 -5.55
CA THR A 144 -5.93 8.61 -6.10
C THR A 144 -6.54 9.62 -5.14
N PHE A 145 -6.55 9.31 -3.84
CA PHE A 145 -7.03 10.26 -2.83
C PHE A 145 -6.05 11.40 -2.60
N ILE A 146 -4.75 11.12 -2.51
CA ILE A 146 -3.71 12.13 -2.31
C ILE A 146 -3.68 13.15 -3.47
N GLY A 147 -3.83 12.68 -4.71
CA GLY A 147 -3.87 13.55 -5.89
C GLY A 147 -5.05 14.54 -5.91
N LYS A 148 -6.07 14.34 -5.06
CA LYS A 148 -7.22 15.26 -4.89
C LYS A 148 -7.07 16.20 -3.69
N THR A 149 -6.04 16.01 -2.85
CA THR A 149 -5.77 16.86 -1.68
C THR A 149 -4.88 18.04 -2.05
N SER A 150 -4.74 18.99 -1.11
CA SER A 150 -3.84 20.12 -1.28
C SER A 150 -2.39 19.66 -1.48
N LYS A 151 -1.55 20.49 -2.13
CA LYS A 151 -0.12 20.18 -2.32
C LYS A 151 0.59 19.90 -0.99
N GLN A 152 0.23 20.62 0.08
CA GLN A 152 0.76 20.43 1.43
C GLN A 152 0.39 19.06 2.02
N ASP A 153 -0.84 18.60 1.82
CA ASP A 153 -1.28 17.27 2.26
C ASP A 153 -0.57 16.16 1.48
N ALA A 154 -0.33 16.37 0.18
CA ALA A 154 0.39 15.41 -0.65
C ALA A 154 1.84 15.21 -0.23
N GLU A 155 2.54 16.29 0.13
CA GLU A 155 3.90 16.25 0.68
C GLU A 155 3.93 15.54 2.05
N LYS A 156 2.98 15.88 2.93
CA LYS A 156 2.83 15.21 4.23
C LYS A 156 2.60 13.70 4.10
N LEU A 157 1.89 13.27 3.06
CA LEU A 157 1.57 11.88 2.79
C LEU A 157 2.64 11.15 1.96
N LYS A 158 3.73 11.83 1.60
CA LYS A 158 4.89 11.30 0.84
C LYS A 158 4.45 10.63 -0.46
N LEU A 159 3.75 11.37 -1.33
CA LEU A 159 3.21 10.84 -2.59
C LEU A 159 4.29 10.15 -3.44
N GLU A 160 5.48 10.73 -3.51
CA GLU A 160 6.65 10.19 -4.19
C GLU A 160 7.09 8.82 -3.64
N HIS A 161 6.99 8.61 -2.33
CA HIS A 161 7.26 7.31 -1.71
C HIS A 161 6.26 6.24 -2.16
N TRP A 162 5.00 6.61 -2.35
CA TRP A 162 3.96 5.69 -2.84
C TRP A 162 4.15 5.32 -4.31
N TYR A 163 4.50 6.29 -5.16
CA TYR A 163 4.86 6.00 -6.55
C TYR A 163 6.08 5.08 -6.65
N TYR A 164 7.10 5.34 -5.84
CA TYR A 164 8.28 4.48 -5.77
C TYR A 164 7.90 3.05 -5.34
N THR A 165 7.14 2.92 -4.25
CA THR A 165 6.74 1.62 -3.70
C THR A 165 5.87 0.83 -4.68
N LEU A 166 4.96 1.53 -5.40
CA LEU A 166 4.16 0.92 -6.47
C LEU A 166 5.05 0.37 -7.58
N GLY A 167 6.04 1.16 -8.03
CA GLY A 167 7.01 0.73 -9.03
C GLY A 167 7.79 -0.51 -8.60
N GLU A 168 8.27 -0.56 -7.35
CA GLU A 168 8.95 -1.74 -6.80
C GLU A 168 8.05 -2.99 -6.77
N GLN A 169 6.78 -2.85 -6.36
CA GLN A 169 5.87 -4.01 -6.34
C GLN A 169 5.61 -4.54 -7.75
N CYS A 170 5.46 -3.64 -8.73
CA CYS A 170 5.29 -4.00 -10.13
C CYS A 170 6.52 -4.72 -10.71
N ASP A 171 7.74 -4.21 -10.47
CA ASP A 171 8.98 -4.87 -10.92
C ASP A 171 9.11 -6.27 -10.31
N LYS A 172 8.84 -6.40 -9.00
CA LYS A 172 8.86 -7.70 -8.31
C LYS A 172 7.84 -8.68 -8.91
N LEU A 173 6.61 -8.25 -9.23
CA LEU A 173 5.63 -9.09 -9.92
C LEU A 173 6.10 -9.49 -11.32
N SER A 174 6.69 -8.57 -12.08
CA SER A 174 7.22 -8.86 -13.42
C SER A 174 8.32 -9.95 -13.38
N SER A 175 9.12 -9.96 -12.32
CA SER A 175 10.18 -10.95 -12.11
C SER A 175 9.63 -12.35 -11.81
N TRP A 176 8.47 -12.43 -11.15
CA TRP A 176 7.79 -13.69 -10.83
C TRP A 176 7.03 -14.28 -12.02
N THR A 177 6.64 -13.46 -12.99
CA THR A 177 5.99 -13.90 -14.22
C THR A 177 6.96 -14.50 -15.26
N ARG A 178 8.20 -14.86 -14.87
CA ARG A 178 9.11 -15.61 -15.74
C ARG A 178 8.56 -17.02 -15.96
N GLY A 179 7.96 -17.26 -17.13
CA GLY A 179 7.27 -18.50 -17.48
C GLY A 179 5.75 -18.36 -17.63
N GLN A 180 5.19 -17.18 -17.33
CA GLN A 180 3.80 -16.83 -17.66
C GLN A 180 3.74 -16.12 -19.02
N PRO A 181 2.52 -15.88 -19.59
CA PRO A 181 2.39 -15.17 -20.86
C PRO A 181 3.14 -13.84 -20.85
N GLN A 182 3.92 -13.60 -21.91
CA GLN A 182 4.79 -12.44 -22.04
C GLN A 182 4.03 -11.11 -21.87
N ALA A 183 2.77 -11.06 -22.31
CA ALA A 183 1.89 -9.90 -22.16
C ALA A 183 1.71 -9.48 -20.69
N GLU A 184 1.51 -10.41 -19.76
CA GLU A 184 1.31 -10.06 -18.34
C GLU A 184 2.60 -9.48 -17.75
N ARG A 185 3.74 -10.07 -18.08
CA ARG A 185 5.05 -9.56 -17.64
C ARG A 185 5.29 -8.15 -18.17
N LEU A 186 5.00 -7.90 -19.45
CA LEU A 186 5.14 -6.58 -20.07
C LEU A 186 4.23 -5.56 -19.39
N GLY A 187 2.98 -5.93 -19.09
CA GLY A 187 2.04 -5.05 -18.38
C GLY A 187 2.55 -4.62 -17.00
N TRP A 188 3.15 -5.54 -16.22
CA TRP A 188 3.76 -5.17 -14.94
C TRP A 188 4.98 -4.25 -15.10
N MET A 189 5.82 -4.48 -16.13
CA MET A 189 6.98 -3.62 -16.38
C MET A 189 6.58 -2.22 -16.82
N GLU A 190 5.56 -2.10 -17.67
CA GLU A 190 5.01 -0.81 -18.09
C GLU A 190 4.46 -0.03 -16.90
N LYS A 191 3.65 -0.69 -16.05
CA LYS A 191 3.12 -0.08 -14.83
C LYS A 191 4.24 0.35 -13.87
N ALA A 192 5.30 -0.43 -13.75
CA ALA A 192 6.46 -0.08 -12.94
C ALA A 192 7.16 1.20 -13.46
N ALA A 193 7.43 1.26 -14.76
CA ALA A 193 8.03 2.42 -15.41
C ALA A 193 7.17 3.68 -15.25
N ALA A 194 5.85 3.55 -15.46
CA ALA A 194 4.91 4.66 -15.30
C ALA A 194 4.86 5.18 -13.85
N ALA A 195 4.97 4.29 -12.85
CA ALA A 195 5.04 4.67 -11.45
C ALA A 195 6.35 5.39 -11.12
N PHE A 196 7.50 4.85 -11.55
CA PHE A 196 8.80 5.48 -11.30
C PHE A 196 8.97 6.82 -12.01
N ALA A 197 8.39 7.02 -13.19
CA ALA A 197 8.41 8.31 -13.89
C ALA A 197 7.71 9.45 -13.13
N LYS A 198 6.87 9.12 -12.14
CA LYS A 198 6.18 10.11 -11.28
C LYS A 198 6.94 10.45 -10.00
N VAL A 199 8.10 9.83 -9.76
CA VAL A 199 8.97 10.14 -8.62
C VAL A 199 9.83 11.36 -8.99
N PRO A 200 9.79 12.48 -8.24
CA PRO A 200 10.61 13.65 -8.51
C PRO A 200 12.12 13.36 -8.44
N PRO A 201 12.96 14.09 -9.20
CA PRO A 201 14.42 13.89 -9.26
C PRO A 201 15.21 14.44 -8.05
N ASP A 202 14.61 14.49 -6.85
CA ASP A 202 15.23 15.06 -5.63
C ASP A 202 15.97 13.97 -4.79
N PRO A 203 17.14 14.22 -4.15
CA PRO A 203 17.93 13.18 -3.48
C PRO A 203 17.09 12.46 -2.41
N PRO A 204 16.81 11.14 -2.54
CA PRO A 204 17.69 10.06 -3.01
C PRO A 204 17.46 9.58 -4.46
N ALA A 205 16.97 10.45 -5.35
CA ALA A 205 16.58 10.16 -6.73
C ALA A 205 17.61 9.46 -7.63
N LYS A 206 18.93 9.73 -7.54
CA LYS A 206 19.90 9.14 -8.49
C LYS A 206 19.87 7.60 -8.53
N ARG A 207 19.65 6.95 -7.38
CA ARG A 207 19.49 5.49 -7.32
C ARG A 207 18.17 5.04 -7.95
N LEU A 208 17.10 5.81 -7.75
CA LEU A 208 15.76 5.51 -8.26
C LEU A 208 15.68 5.73 -9.77
N GLU A 209 16.30 6.79 -10.28
CA GLU A 209 16.48 7.06 -11.71
C GLU A 209 17.25 5.92 -12.39
N GLY A 210 18.35 5.45 -11.78
CA GLY A 210 19.09 4.29 -12.31
C GLY A 210 18.26 2.99 -12.34
N MET A 211 17.43 2.75 -11.32
CA MET A 211 16.50 1.62 -11.29
C MET A 211 15.39 1.76 -12.35
N ASN A 212 14.83 2.96 -12.50
CA ASN A 212 13.83 3.27 -13.52
C ASN A 212 14.40 3.09 -14.93
N LEU A 213 15.56 3.70 -15.22
CA LEU A 213 16.25 3.59 -16.51
C LEU A 213 16.53 2.13 -16.86
N SER A 214 17.05 1.34 -15.93
CA SER A 214 17.28 -0.09 -16.11
C SER A 214 15.99 -0.87 -16.40
N LEU A 215 14.88 -0.50 -15.78
CA LEU A 215 13.57 -1.14 -16.02
C LEU A 215 12.99 -0.73 -17.37
N VAL A 216 13.00 0.55 -17.71
CA VAL A 216 12.57 1.11 -19.01
C VAL A 216 13.37 0.47 -20.14
N MET A 217 14.69 0.36 -19.99
CA MET A 217 15.53 -0.34 -20.96
C MET A 217 15.11 -1.80 -21.07
N ARG A 218 14.99 -2.55 -19.97
CA ARG A 218 14.53 -3.96 -20.00
C ARG A 218 13.17 -4.10 -20.69
N TYR A 219 12.22 -3.19 -20.46
CA TYR A 219 10.91 -3.19 -21.09
C TYR A 219 10.99 -2.95 -22.60
N ARG A 220 11.68 -1.89 -23.02
CA ARG A 220 11.89 -1.56 -24.44
C ARG A 220 12.59 -2.69 -25.19
N LEU A 221 13.55 -3.36 -24.55
CA LEU A 221 14.23 -4.50 -25.13
C LEU A 221 13.32 -5.73 -25.29
N LEU A 222 12.44 -5.99 -24.33
CA LEU A 222 11.48 -7.10 -24.46
C LEU A 222 10.44 -6.82 -25.55
N GLN A 223 9.94 -5.58 -25.68
CA GLN A 223 9.08 -5.19 -26.81
C GLN A 223 9.82 -5.30 -28.15
N ALA A 224 11.09 -4.89 -28.19
CA ALA A 224 11.91 -5.03 -29.38
C ALA A 224 12.18 -6.50 -29.76
N ARG A 225 12.09 -7.46 -28.82
CA ARG A 225 12.24 -8.89 -29.16
C ARG A 225 11.18 -9.37 -30.16
N GLU A 226 9.95 -8.89 -30.03
CA GLU A 226 8.84 -9.27 -30.92
C GLU A 226 8.88 -8.53 -32.25
N ARG A 227 9.43 -7.31 -32.29
CA ARG A 227 9.43 -6.45 -33.50
C ARG A 227 10.75 -6.42 -34.26
N HIS A 228 11.87 -6.61 -33.57
CA HIS A 228 13.25 -6.45 -34.07
C HIS A 228 14.24 -7.39 -33.33
N PRO A 229 14.27 -8.69 -33.64
CA PRO A 229 15.06 -9.70 -32.92
C PRO A 229 16.56 -9.39 -32.85
N ASP A 230 17.13 -8.76 -33.89
CA ASP A 230 18.56 -8.40 -33.93
C ASP A 230 18.90 -7.27 -32.95
N ARG A 231 18.02 -6.28 -32.80
CA ARG A 231 18.17 -5.20 -31.81
C ARG A 231 18.04 -5.73 -30.38
N HIS A 232 17.21 -6.75 -30.17
CA HIS A 232 17.12 -7.44 -28.89
C HIS A 232 18.42 -8.16 -28.53
N LYS A 233 19.02 -8.88 -29.48
CA LYS A 233 20.31 -9.56 -29.31
C LYS A 233 21.41 -8.57 -28.95
N MET A 234 21.58 -7.51 -29.74
CA MET A 234 22.59 -6.47 -29.52
C MET A 234 22.47 -5.82 -28.13
N ALA A 235 21.25 -5.62 -27.64
CA ALA A 235 21.05 -5.04 -26.33
C ALA A 235 21.26 -6.02 -25.16
N MET A 236 20.99 -7.31 -25.38
CA MET A 236 21.36 -8.35 -24.41
C MET A 236 22.87 -8.49 -24.32
N ASP A 237 23.58 -8.36 -25.44
CA ASP A 237 25.05 -8.35 -25.50
C ASP A 237 25.62 -7.11 -24.78
N LEU A 238 25.07 -5.92 -25.04
CA LEU A 238 25.43 -4.69 -24.32
C LEU A 238 25.20 -4.84 -22.80
N ARG A 239 24.07 -5.41 -22.39
CA ARG A 239 23.78 -5.67 -20.98
C ARG A 239 24.77 -6.67 -20.36
N GLY A 240 25.17 -7.70 -21.11
CA GLY A 240 26.23 -8.63 -20.72
C GLY A 240 27.57 -7.92 -20.54
N GLY A 241 27.91 -7.02 -21.45
CA GLY A 241 29.09 -6.15 -21.39
C GLY A 241 29.07 -5.24 -20.16
N PHE A 242 27.97 -4.52 -19.90
CA PHE A 242 27.82 -3.68 -18.72
C PHE A 242 27.94 -4.45 -17.41
N ARG A 243 27.41 -5.66 -17.32
CA ARG A 243 27.50 -6.50 -16.12
C ARG A 243 28.96 -6.89 -15.80
N LYS A 244 29.80 -7.04 -16.83
CA LYS A 244 31.25 -7.27 -16.69
C LYS A 244 32.02 -5.98 -16.41
N PHE A 245 31.56 -4.85 -16.96
CA PHE A 245 32.18 -3.53 -16.78
C PHE A 245 31.98 -2.96 -15.37
N ILE A 246 30.79 -3.11 -14.76
CA ILE A 246 30.49 -2.50 -13.45
C ILE A 246 31.50 -2.91 -12.35
N PRO A 247 31.86 -4.20 -12.17
CA PRO A 247 32.90 -4.59 -11.21
C PRO A 247 34.26 -3.95 -11.48
N VAL A 248 34.63 -3.80 -12.76
CA VAL A 248 35.90 -3.18 -13.19
C VAL A 248 35.89 -1.68 -12.87
N ALA A 249 34.81 -0.97 -13.21
CA ALA A 249 34.63 0.44 -12.90
C ALA A 249 34.59 0.71 -11.39
N VAL A 250 33.92 -0.15 -10.60
CA VAL A 250 33.89 -0.04 -9.13
C VAL A 250 35.27 -0.32 -8.53
N LYS A 251 36.04 -1.24 -9.10
CA LYS A 251 37.43 -1.50 -8.68
C LYS A 251 38.32 -0.31 -9.00
N ALA A 252 38.22 0.25 -10.20
CA ALA A 252 38.97 1.44 -10.62
C ALA A 252 38.62 2.69 -9.79
N ALA A 253 37.34 2.92 -9.48
CA ALA A 253 36.92 4.05 -8.64
C ALA A 253 37.38 3.96 -7.17
N LYS A 254 37.80 2.77 -6.72
CA LYS A 254 38.40 2.54 -5.40
C LYS A 254 39.92 2.58 -5.43
N ASP A 255 40.52 2.59 -6.62
CA ASP A 255 41.95 2.71 -6.80
C ASP A 255 42.37 4.17 -6.47
N PRO A 256 43.29 4.38 -5.51
CA PRO A 256 43.77 5.71 -5.16
C PRO A 256 44.30 6.49 -6.37
N ALA A 257 44.95 5.81 -7.32
CA ALA A 257 45.53 6.43 -8.52
C ALA A 257 44.47 7.03 -9.46
N TYR A 258 43.21 6.61 -9.34
CA TYR A 258 42.09 7.15 -10.13
C TYR A 258 41.48 8.41 -9.52
N LYS A 259 41.68 8.67 -8.23
CA LYS A 259 41.21 9.89 -7.56
C LYS A 259 42.07 11.11 -7.90
N ASP A 260 43.37 10.89 -8.09
CA ASP A 260 44.33 11.96 -8.36
C ASP A 260 44.18 12.52 -9.79
N ASN A 261 43.74 11.69 -10.75
CA ASN A 261 43.47 12.12 -12.13
C ASN A 261 42.08 12.77 -12.34
N ALA A 262 41.17 12.68 -11.37
CA ALA A 262 39.85 13.32 -11.45
C ALA A 262 39.81 14.71 -10.80
N ALA A 263 40.90 15.11 -10.13
CA ALA A 263 41.08 16.41 -9.48
C ALA A 263 42.01 17.36 -10.26
N ALA A 264 42.57 16.91 -11.39
CA ALA A 264 43.29 17.70 -12.38
C ALA A 264 42.37 18.04 -13.55
#